data_AF-A0A8S3KHI8-F1
#
_entry.id   AF-A0A8S3KHI8-F1
#
_cell.length_a   1.000
_cell.length_b   1.000
_cell.length_c   1.000
_cell.angle_alpha   90.00
_cell.angle_beta   90.00
_cell.angle_gamma   90.00
#
_symmetry.space_group_name_H-M   'P 1'
#
loop_
_entity.id
_entity.type
_entity.pdbx_description
1 polymer ?
#
loop_
_entity_poly.entity_id
_entity_poly.type
_entity_poly.pdbx_seq_one_letter_code
_entity_poly.pdbx_strand_id
1 'polypeptide(L)' 'MFDTQTIPQADAYVMKHIIHDWDDNQAINILKSIRTATNGKPTTIFIIDVVVLPGTEENKVNPTLVESKNVESKNVE' A
#
# COMPACT_ATOMS: atom_id res chain seq x y z
N MET A 1 -21.20 25.41 1.27
CA MET A 1 -21.91 24.22 1.78
C MET A 1 -21.55 23.10 0.84
N PHE A 2 -20.96 22.01 1.33
CA PHE A 2 -20.66 20.86 0.49
C PHE A 2 -21.94 20.07 0.34
N ASP A 3 -22.46 19.98 -0.89
CA ASP A 3 -23.68 19.24 -1.19
C ASP A 3 -23.50 17.75 -0.91
N THR A 4 -24.62 17.05 -0.71
CA THR A 4 -24.64 15.60 -0.51
C THR A 4 -23.92 14.91 -1.68
N GLN A 5 -22.73 14.38 -1.42
CA GLN A 5 -21.87 13.83 -2.46
C GLN A 5 -22.41 12.47 -2.94
N THR A 6 -23.13 12.48 -4.06
CA THR A 6 -23.43 11.28 -4.83
C THR A 6 -22.22 10.92 -5.69
N ILE A 7 -21.99 9.63 -5.92
CA ILE A 7 -20.94 9.19 -6.85
C ILE A 7 -21.45 9.49 -8.27
N PRO A 8 -20.80 10.38 -9.04
CA PRO A 8 -21.28 10.78 -10.35
C PRO A 8 -21.09 9.65 -11.36
N GLN A 9 -22.02 9.51 -12.31
CA GLN A 9 -21.79 8.61 -13.43
C GLN A 9 -20.58 9.09 -14.25
N ALA A 10 -19.64 8.20 -14.52
CA ALA A 10 -18.43 8.51 -15.26
C ALA A 10 -17.99 7.32 -16.12
N ASP A 11 -17.26 7.61 -17.19
CA ASP A 11 -16.62 6.59 -18.02
C ASP A 11 -15.42 5.94 -17.31
N ALA A 12 -14.78 6.70 -16.42
CA ALA A 12 -13.71 6.21 -15.56
C ALA A 12 -13.69 6.87 -14.18
N TYR A 13 -13.20 6.13 -13.19
CA TYR A 13 -12.90 6.63 -11.84
C TYR A 13 -11.40 6.49 -11.58
N VAL A 14 -10.78 7.50 -10.96
CA VAL A 14 -9.36 7.48 -10.58
C VAL A 14 -9.26 7.60 -9.07
N MET A 15 -8.55 6.65 -8.44
CA MET A 15 -8.26 6.65 -7.00
C MET A 15 -6.75 6.58 -6.82
N LYS A 16 -6.15 7.63 -6.25
CA LYS A 16 -4.70 7.74 -6.05
C LYS A 16 -4.40 7.85 -4.56
N HIS A 17 -3.73 6.85 -3.99
CA HIS A 17 -3.45 6.74 -2.55
C HIS A 17 -4.73 6.91 -1.72
N ILE A 18 -5.70 6.03 -1.97
CA ILE A 18 -7.01 6.06 -1.30
C ILE A 18 -7.36 4.66 -0.79
N ILE A 19 -7.27 3.65 -1.65
CA ILE A 19 -7.84 2.34 -1.33
C ILE A 19 -7.08 1.64 -0.19
N HIS A 20 -5.78 1.96 0.00
CA HIS A 20 -4.95 1.40 1.06
C HIS A 20 -5.26 1.88 2.49
N ASP A 21 -6.09 2.92 2.65
CA ASP A 21 -6.41 3.50 3.97
C ASP A 21 -7.45 2.67 4.71
N TRP A 22 -8.07 1.72 3.99
CA TRP A 22 -9.25 1.01 4.42
C TRP A 22 -8.97 -0.48 4.54
N ASP A 23 -9.64 -1.14 5.49
CA ASP A 23 -9.66 -2.60 5.52
C ASP A 23 -10.41 -3.19 4.32
N ASP A 24 -10.30 -4.50 4.12
CA ASP A 24 -10.90 -5.21 2.99
C ASP A 24 -12.41 -4.97 2.85
N ASN A 25 -13.16 -4.96 3.95
CA ASN A 25 -14.62 -4.80 3.90
C ASN A 25 -14.99 -3.38 3.47
N GLN A 26 -14.27 -2.39 3.98
CA GLN A 26 -14.46 -0.99 3.63
C GLN A 26 -14.05 -0.73 2.17
N ALA A 27 -12.91 -1.27 1.73
CA ALA A 27 -12.46 -1.20 0.34
C ALA A 27 -13.47 -1.84 -0.62
N ILE A 28 -14.02 -3.01 -0.28
CA ILE A 28 -15.09 -3.68 -1.05
C ILE A 28 -16.33 -2.79 -1.14
N ASN A 29 -16.72 -2.14 -0.04
CA ASN A 29 -17.89 -1.26 -0.03
C ASN A 29 -17.70 -0.05 -0.95
N ILE A 30 -16.53 0.57 -0.94
CA ILE A 30 -16.18 1.66 -1.87
C ILE A 30 -16.33 1.21 -3.33
N LEU A 31 -15.73 0.08 -3.68
CA LEU A 31 -15.79 -0.45 -5.05
C LEU A 31 -17.22 -0.84 -5.46
N LYS A 32 -18.03 -1.37 -4.54
CA LYS A 32 -19.45 -1.66 -4.78
C LYS A 32 -20.27 -0.39 -5.01
N SER A 33 -20.05 0.66 -4.22
CA SER A 33 -20.75 1.93 -4.40
C SER A 33 -20.45 2.53 -5.79
N ILE A 34 -19.20 2.46 -6.26
CA ILE A 34 -18.84 2.85 -7.62
C ILE A 34 -19.57 1.98 -8.65
N ARG A 35 -19.55 0.64 -8.50
CA ARG A 35 -20.25 -0.30 -9.37
C ARG A 35 -21.76 -0.02 -9.46
N THR A 36 -22.40 0.37 -8.36
CA THR A 36 -23.82 0.75 -8.35
C THR A 36 -24.03 2.05 -9.13
N ALA A 37 -23.17 3.05 -8.97
CA ALA A 37 -23.29 4.34 -9.64
C ALA A 37 -23.19 4.25 -11.18
N THR A 38 -22.48 3.24 -11.71
CA THR A 38 -22.36 3.05 -13.17
C THR A 38 -23.63 2.53 -13.82
N ASN A 39 -24.64 2.12 -13.04
CA ASN A 39 -25.89 1.53 -13.55
C ASN A 39 -25.66 0.42 -14.58
N GLY A 40 -24.62 -0.41 -14.38
CA GLY A 40 -24.29 -1.52 -15.27
C GLY A 40 -23.54 -1.13 -16.56
N LYS A 41 -23.22 0.15 -16.76
CA LYS A 41 -22.35 0.56 -17.87
C LYS A 41 -20.93 0.00 -17.67
N PRO A 42 -20.24 -0.40 -18.76
CA PRO A 42 -18.81 -0.67 -18.71
C PRO A 42 -18.07 0.59 -18.26
N THR A 43 -17.24 0.45 -17.22
CA THR A 43 -16.49 1.55 -16.61
C THR A 43 -15.15 1.02 -16.15
N THR A 44 -14.11 1.83 -16.32
CA THR A 44 -12.76 1.50 -15.85
C THR A 44 -12.45 2.23 -14.53
N ILE A 45 -11.85 1.52 -13.59
CA ILE A 45 -11.33 2.11 -12.35
C ILE A 45 -9.80 2.06 -12.43
N PHE A 46 -9.17 3.22 -12.33
CA PHE A 46 -7.72 3.37 -12.23
C PHE A 46 -7.34 3.48 -10.75
N ILE A 47 -6.62 2.48 -10.26
CA ILE A 47 -6.07 2.49 -8.90
C ILE A 47 -4.57 2.78 -9.01
N ILE A 48 -4.15 3.89 -8.42
CA ILE A 48 -2.76 4.32 -8.36
C ILE A 48 -2.32 4.20 -6.91
N ASP A 49 -1.67 3.10 -6.58
CA ASP A 49 -1.22 2.83 -5.23
C ASP A 49 0.11 2.08 -5.18
N VAL A 50 0.71 2.05 -4.00
CA VAL A 50 1.90 1.25 -3.71
C VAL A 50 1.49 -0.22 -3.64
N VAL A 51 2.11 -1.05 -4.48
CA VAL A 51 1.95 -2.49 -4.42
C VAL A 51 3.09 -3.06 -3.59
N VAL A 52 2.75 -3.63 -2.43
CA VAL A 52 3.72 -4.37 -1.61
C VAL A 52 3.92 -5.74 -2.27
N LEU A 53 5.12 -5.98 -2.80
CA LEU A 53 5.48 -7.28 -3.34
C LEU A 53 5.65 -8.28 -2.18
N PRO A 54 5.30 -9.56 -2.38
CA PRO A 54 5.63 -10.59 -1.41
C PRO A 54 7.14 -10.59 -1.15
N GLY A 55 7.54 -10.64 0.11
CA GLY A 55 8.95 -10.67 0.48
C GLY A 55 9.62 -11.92 -0.07
N THR A 56 10.75 -11.77 -0.75
CA THR A 56 11.70 -12.87 -0.92
C THR A 56 12.31 -13.15 0.45
N GLU A 57 12.50 -14.43 0.81
CA GLU A 57 13.00 -14.91 2.11
C GLU A 57 14.46 -14.46 2.44
N GLU A 58 15.02 -13.46 1.75
CA GLU A 58 16.42 -13.07 1.82
C GLU A 58 16.71 -11.86 2.70
N ASN A 59 15.71 -11.30 3.40
CA ASN A 59 15.90 -10.16 4.31
C ASN A 59 15.93 -10.53 5.80
N LYS A 60 16.65 -11.61 6.15
CA LYS A 60 17.13 -11.85 7.51
C LYS A 60 18.61 -11.44 7.62
N VAL A 61 18.91 -10.15 7.47
CA VAL A 61 20.21 -9.64 7.92
C VAL A 61 20.19 -9.66 9.45
N ASN A 62 20.76 -10.71 10.03
CA ASN A 62 20.99 -10.82 11.47
C ASN A 62 21.92 -9.68 11.92
N PRO A 63 21.53 -8.84 12.91
CA PRO A 63 22.38 -7.75 13.40
C PRO A 63 23.58 -8.20 14.26
N THR A 64 23.92 -9.49 14.33
CA THR A 64 24.90 -10.03 15.30
C THR A 64 26.35 -10.06 14.80
N LEU A 65 26.67 -9.66 13.57
CA LEU A 65 28.07 -9.61 13.10
C LEU A 65 28.65 -8.19 13.18
N VAL A 66 28.66 -7.62 14.38
CA VAL A 66 29.68 -6.64 14.77
C VAL A 66 30.59 -7.35 15.76
N GLU A 67 31.38 -8.31 15.28
CA GLU A 67 32.55 -8.74 16.03
C GLU A 67 33.52 -7.56 16.09
N SER A 68 33.53 -6.92 17.25
CA SER A 68 34.54 -5.98 17.68
C SER A 68 35.93 -6.57 17.46
N LYS A 69 36.63 -6.08 16.44
CA LYS A 69 38.09 -6.19 16.35
C LYS A 69 38.70 -5.37 17.49
N ASN A 70 38.76 -5.95 18.69
CA ASN A 70 39.67 -5.49 19.72
C ASN A 70 41.08 -5.89 19.29
N VAL A 71 41.76 -4.96 18.62
CA VAL A 71 43.22 -5.01 18.47
C VAL A 71 43.79 -4.66 19.84
N GLU A 72 44.09 -5.68 20.64
CA GLU A 72 44.83 -5.49 21.87
C GLU A 72 46.32 -5.34 21.53
N SER A 73 46.71 -4.09 21.28
CA SER A 73 48.10 -3.66 21.28
C SER A 73 48.53 -3.33 22.71
N LYS A 74 49.45 -4.12 23.27
CA LYS A 74 50.48 -3.77 24.27
C LYS A 74 51.25 -5.06 24.59
N ASN A 75 52.42 -5.27 23.98
CA ASN A 75 53.74 -4.99 24.56
C ASN A 75 53.88 -5.46 26.02
N VAL A 76 54.81 -6.38 26.29
CA VAL A 76 55.96 -6.20 27.19
C VAL A 76 56.85 -7.46 27.14
N GLU A 77 58.13 -7.20 26.81
CA GLU A 77 59.38 -7.96 27.06
C GLU A 77 59.63 -9.33 26.40
#